data_AF-A0A229SPX9-F1
#
_entry.id   AF-A0A229SPX9-F1
#
_cell.length_a   1.000
_cell.length_b   1.000
_cell.length_c   1.000
_cell.angle_alpha   90.00
_cell.angle_beta   90.00
_cell.angle_gamma   90.00
#
_symmetry.space_group_name_H-M   'P 1'
#
loop_
_entity.id
_entity.type
_entity.pdbx_description
1 polymer ?
#
loop_
_entity_poly.entity_id
_entity_poly.type
_entity_poly.pdbx_seq_one_letter_code
_entity_poly.pdbx_strand_id
1 'polypeptide(L)'
;MEPTVDPLDTEPADLRGAALTALRGWAARRDRLAEDRADLMAAAWWSGTRTVAELARAGDVSRDTVYGDLRARGIEPTDKTAQPSDVLPPYAPIPPQALFSLARQAWTLVRPAQLTDRPGWLQSAAWNTSIALARIAVLLEQPSGADLAANAEDLVGRLGMALNEAQKAWAELEDREELALWSAARIQEAMDEGKAVVGAADLTLIEPGTGSPFAVQIGRSASGPAGWTYLRTEHPQLDTRITAADHLAIQTALHTLGRVLNSLLPPDEALPDDPAVSEPSPTGATVQR
;
A
#
# COMPACT_ATOMS: atom_id res chain seq x y z
N MET A 1 -5.54 -54.89 -9.91
CA MET A 1 -6.41 -54.09 -9.03
C MET A 1 -5.51 -53.50 -7.97
N GLU A 2 -4.96 -52.32 -8.26
CA GLU A 2 -4.18 -51.56 -7.29
C GLU A 2 -5.15 -50.91 -6.30
N PRO A 3 -4.87 -50.94 -4.99
CA PRO A 3 -5.70 -50.26 -4.01
C PRO A 3 -5.63 -48.75 -4.27
N THR A 4 -6.78 -48.15 -4.58
CA THR A 4 -6.99 -46.71 -4.59
C THR A 4 -6.73 -46.19 -3.17
N VAL A 5 -5.51 -45.74 -2.91
CA VAL A 5 -5.19 -44.99 -1.68
C VAL A 5 -5.94 -43.68 -1.78
N ASP A 6 -6.95 -43.48 -0.92
CA ASP A 6 -7.67 -42.23 -0.81
C ASP A 6 -6.64 -41.14 -0.40
N PRO A 7 -6.38 -40.11 -1.22
CA PRO A 7 -5.44 -39.04 -0.89
C PRO A 7 -5.88 -38.19 0.32
N LEU A 8 -7.06 -38.48 0.90
CA LEU A 8 -7.56 -37.88 2.14
C LEU A 8 -7.32 -38.73 3.40
N ASP A 9 -6.80 -39.96 3.26
CA ASP A 9 -6.42 -40.85 4.37
C ASP A 9 -4.97 -40.59 4.87
N THR A 10 -4.46 -39.37 4.69
CA THR A 10 -3.37 -38.90 5.55
C THR A 10 -3.90 -38.84 6.98
N GLU A 11 -3.41 -39.73 7.85
CA GLU A 11 -3.61 -39.68 9.30
C GLU A 11 -3.64 -38.22 9.78
N PRO A 12 -4.55 -37.85 10.70
CA PRO A 12 -4.70 -36.49 11.18
C PRO A 12 -3.36 -36.06 11.79
N ALA A 13 -2.58 -35.33 11.00
CA ALA A 13 -1.28 -34.80 11.37
C ALA A 13 -1.41 -34.11 12.73
N ASP A 14 -0.93 -34.80 13.77
CA ASP A 14 -1.01 -34.50 15.20
C ASP A 14 -1.80 -33.23 15.57
N LEU A 15 -3.12 -33.28 15.42
CA LEU A 15 -4.01 -32.16 15.74
C LEU A 15 -3.85 -31.71 17.19
N ARG A 16 -3.51 -32.65 18.08
CA ARG A 16 -3.23 -32.40 19.49
C ARG A 16 -1.93 -31.60 19.66
N GLY A 17 -0.86 -31.97 18.98
CA GLY A 17 0.41 -31.24 18.95
C GLY A 17 0.26 -29.82 18.38
N ALA A 18 -0.53 -29.68 17.31
CA ALA A 18 -0.87 -28.38 16.74
C ALA A 18 -1.66 -27.51 17.74
N ALA A 19 -2.68 -28.07 18.39
CA ALA A 19 -3.48 -27.36 19.40
C ALA A 19 -2.66 -26.95 20.63
N LEU A 20 -1.78 -27.82 21.15
CA LEU A 20 -0.90 -27.48 22.27
C LEU A 20 0.12 -26.40 21.92
N THR A 21 0.65 -26.44 20.69
CA THR A 21 1.55 -25.39 20.18
C THR A 21 0.81 -24.06 20.05
N ALA A 22 -0.43 -24.07 19.54
CA ALA A 22 -1.28 -22.89 19.46
C ALA A 22 -1.59 -22.31 20.85
N LEU A 23 -1.88 -23.15 21.85
CA LEU A 23 -2.12 -22.73 23.24
C LEU A 23 -0.88 -22.11 23.90
N ARG A 24 0.32 -22.70 23.71
CA ARG A 24 1.57 -22.09 24.18
C ARG A 24 1.84 -20.75 23.51
N GLY A 25 1.59 -20.68 22.19
CA GLY A 25 1.68 -19.44 21.43
C GLY A 25 0.64 -18.39 21.85
N TRP A 26 -0.53 -18.82 22.36
CA TRP A 26 -1.53 -17.93 22.94
C TRP A 26 -1.08 -17.41 24.31
N ALA A 27 -0.58 -18.27 25.20
CA ALA A 27 -0.08 -17.86 26.52
C ALA A 27 1.07 -16.85 26.40
N ALA A 28 2.05 -17.10 25.52
CA ALA A 28 3.15 -16.18 25.26
C ALA A 28 2.71 -14.85 24.59
N ARG A 29 1.57 -14.85 23.89
CA ARG A 29 0.95 -13.59 23.41
C ARG A 29 0.24 -12.89 24.55
N ARG A 30 -0.54 -13.61 25.36
CA ARG A 30 -1.25 -13.10 26.53
C ARG A 30 -0.33 -12.40 27.51
N ASP A 31 0.82 -12.99 27.79
CA ASP A 31 1.78 -12.43 28.74
C ASP A 31 2.41 -11.12 28.20
N ARG A 32 2.51 -10.95 26.88
CA ARG A 32 2.93 -9.71 26.20
C ARG A 32 1.80 -8.69 26.03
N LEU A 33 0.54 -9.10 26.13
CA LEU A 33 -0.61 -8.21 25.89
C LEU A 33 -0.59 -6.97 26.77
N ALA A 34 -0.08 -7.03 28.00
CA ALA A 34 0.00 -5.84 28.85
C ALA A 34 1.02 -4.81 28.31
N GLU A 35 2.20 -5.28 27.90
CA GLU A 35 3.25 -4.42 27.32
C GLU A 35 2.83 -3.88 25.94
N ASP A 36 2.33 -4.77 25.07
CA ASP A 36 1.83 -4.43 23.73
C ASP A 36 0.65 -3.45 23.82
N ARG A 37 -0.28 -3.65 24.77
CA ARG A 37 -1.38 -2.71 25.01
C ARG A 37 -0.84 -1.37 25.48
N ALA A 38 0.14 -1.35 26.38
CA ALA A 38 0.76 -0.09 26.80
C ALA A 38 1.45 0.66 25.66
N ASP A 39 2.13 -0.05 24.74
CA ASP A 39 2.66 0.52 23.50
C ASP A 39 1.57 1.15 22.63
N LEU A 40 0.48 0.42 22.41
CA LEU A 40 -0.63 0.89 21.57
C LEU A 40 -1.37 2.09 22.18
N MET A 41 -1.58 2.08 23.50
CA MET A 41 -2.19 3.21 24.21
C MET A 41 -1.33 4.48 24.08
N ALA A 42 -0.01 4.32 24.23
CA ALA A 42 0.93 5.42 24.07
C ALA A 42 0.96 5.92 22.62
N ALA A 43 0.98 5.02 21.63
CA ALA A 43 0.90 5.37 20.21
C ALA A 43 -0.36 6.17 19.87
N ALA A 44 -1.53 5.73 20.34
CA ALA A 44 -2.80 6.43 20.14
C ALA A 44 -2.82 7.81 20.83
N TRP A 45 -2.22 7.91 22.02
CA TRP A 45 -2.08 9.19 22.72
C TRP A 45 -1.23 10.19 21.92
N TRP A 46 -0.08 9.74 21.40
CA TRP A 46 0.79 10.60 20.60
C TRP A 46 0.21 10.94 19.22
N SER A 47 -0.60 10.08 18.63
CA SER A 47 -1.32 10.39 17.38
C SER A 47 -2.47 11.38 17.55
N GLY A 48 -2.74 11.85 18.78
CA GLY A 48 -3.72 12.90 19.07
C GLY A 48 -4.95 12.44 19.85
N THR A 49 -5.13 11.13 20.09
CA THR A 49 -6.26 10.62 20.87
C THR A 49 -6.01 10.82 22.36
N ARG A 50 -6.30 12.03 22.85
CA ARG A 50 -5.99 12.49 24.23
C ARG A 50 -7.10 12.26 25.26
N THR A 51 -8.13 11.47 24.93
CA THR A 51 -9.22 11.19 25.86
C THR A 51 -9.15 9.76 26.39
N VAL A 52 -8.85 9.61 27.69
CA VAL A 52 -8.75 8.30 28.36
C VAL A 52 -10.02 7.47 28.19
N ALA A 53 -11.19 8.12 28.15
CA ALA A 53 -12.47 7.44 27.95
C ALA A 53 -12.65 6.87 26.53
N GLU A 54 -12.04 7.46 25.52
CA GLU A 54 -12.02 6.94 24.16
C GLU A 54 -11.03 5.80 24.01
N LEU A 55 -9.82 5.96 24.57
CA LEU A 55 -8.82 4.89 24.62
C LEU A 55 -9.34 3.64 25.34
N ALA A 56 -10.02 3.83 26.48
CA ALA A 56 -10.64 2.74 27.24
C ALA A 56 -11.70 1.99 26.43
N ARG A 57 -12.55 2.73 25.68
CA ARG A 57 -13.57 2.15 24.81
C ARG A 57 -12.96 1.43 23.61
N ALA A 58 -11.95 2.03 22.98
CA ALA A 58 -11.28 1.46 21.81
C ALA A 58 -10.50 0.18 22.15
N GLY A 59 -9.84 0.15 23.31
CA GLY A 59 -9.09 -1.01 23.78
C GLY A 59 -9.89 -2.04 24.58
N ASP A 60 -11.19 -1.82 24.79
CA ASP A 60 -12.07 -2.64 25.65
C ASP A 60 -11.45 -2.94 27.03
N VAL A 61 -10.93 -1.89 27.67
CA VAL A 61 -10.31 -1.97 29.01
C VAL A 61 -10.85 -0.87 29.93
N SER A 62 -10.66 -1.04 31.23
CA SER A 62 -11.02 0.00 32.19
C SER A 62 -10.15 1.24 32.03
N ARG A 63 -10.67 2.41 32.46
CA ARG A 63 -9.89 3.66 32.48
C ARG A 63 -8.62 3.53 33.33
N ASP A 64 -8.69 2.78 34.44
CA ASP A 64 -7.55 2.56 35.33
C ASP A 64 -6.43 1.80 34.62
N THR A 65 -6.77 0.81 33.79
CA THR A 65 -5.81 0.11 32.94
C THR A 65 -5.14 1.08 31.96
N VAL A 66 -5.91 1.95 31.30
CA VAL A 66 -5.35 2.96 30.39
C VAL A 66 -4.39 3.91 31.12
N TYR A 67 -4.75 4.38 32.33
CA TYR A 67 -3.85 5.20 33.14
C TYR A 67 -2.56 4.46 33.50
N GLY A 68 -2.65 3.19 33.90
CA GLY A 68 -1.48 2.37 34.22
C GLY A 68 -0.57 2.17 33.02
N ASP A 69 -1.15 1.83 31.87
CA ASP A 69 -0.46 1.60 30.61
C ASP A 69 0.25 2.86 30.09
N LEU A 70 -0.42 4.02 30.11
CA LEU A 70 0.18 5.30 29.70
C LEU A 70 1.34 5.70 30.63
N ARG A 71 1.18 5.54 31.95
CA ARG A 71 2.26 5.82 32.91
C ARG A 71 3.44 4.87 32.76
N ALA A 72 3.21 3.61 32.40
CA ALA A 72 4.28 2.66 32.10
C ALA A 72 5.15 3.12 30.91
N ARG A 73 4.64 4.00 30.05
CA ARG A 73 5.36 4.64 28.94
C ARG A 73 5.76 6.10 29.21
N GLY A 74 5.72 6.52 30.47
CA GLY A 74 6.12 7.86 30.88
C GLY A 74 5.15 8.96 30.49
N ILE A 75 3.92 8.61 30.10
CA ILE A 75 2.86 9.58 29.80
C ILE A 75 2.03 9.79 31.06
N GLU A 76 1.93 11.03 31.54
CA GLU A 76 1.00 11.40 32.61
C GLU A 76 -0.30 11.97 32.00
N PRO A 77 -1.40 11.20 31.93
CA PRO A 77 -2.59 11.63 31.18
C PRO A 77 -3.38 12.74 31.87
N THR A 78 -3.09 13.01 33.15
CA THR A 78 -3.71 14.11 33.91
C THR A 78 -2.98 15.43 33.74
N ASP A 79 -1.76 15.42 33.20
CA ASP A 79 -1.00 16.62 32.91
C ASP A 79 -1.47 17.25 31.60
N LYS A 80 -2.38 18.22 31.71
CA LYS A 80 -2.85 19.03 30.58
C LYS A 80 -1.84 20.09 30.12
N THR A 81 -0.77 20.30 30.89
CA THR A 81 0.25 21.32 30.62
C THR A 81 1.44 20.76 29.86
N ALA A 82 1.61 19.44 29.84
CA ALA A 82 2.49 18.75 28.92
C ALA A 82 2.07 19.09 27.48
N GLN A 83 2.73 20.10 26.91
CA GLN A 83 2.62 20.38 25.48
C GLN A 83 2.92 19.07 24.74
N PRO A 84 2.22 18.78 23.63
CA PRO A 84 2.65 17.71 22.75
C PRO A 84 4.12 17.99 22.47
N SER A 85 5.01 17.08 22.89
CA SER A 85 6.34 17.13 22.33
C SER A 85 6.11 16.96 20.83
N ASP A 86 6.40 18.00 20.05
CA ASP A 86 6.42 17.89 18.58
C ASP A 86 7.34 16.73 18.13
N VAL A 87 8.20 16.30 19.04
CA VAL A 87 8.84 15.00 19.05
C VAL A 87 7.83 13.93 19.49
N LEU A 88 7.06 13.39 18.56
CA LEU A 88 6.62 11.99 18.67
C LEU A 88 7.86 11.19 19.12
N PRO A 89 7.82 10.44 20.24
CA PRO A 89 8.92 9.55 20.54
C PRO A 89 9.11 8.69 19.31
N PRO A 90 10.37 8.53 18.85
CA PRO A 90 10.62 7.82 17.61
C PRO A 90 9.95 6.46 17.74
N TYR A 91 8.94 6.21 16.91
CA TYR A 91 8.35 4.88 16.82
C TYR A 91 9.52 3.91 16.74
N ALA A 92 9.58 2.96 17.67
CA ALA A 92 10.64 1.97 17.62
C ALA A 92 10.61 1.37 16.21
N PRO A 93 11.70 1.49 15.43
CA PRO A 93 11.70 1.02 14.06
C PRO A 93 11.27 -0.45 14.06
N ILE A 94 10.46 -0.84 13.08
CA ILE A 94 9.95 -2.21 13.01
C ILE A 94 11.17 -3.15 13.05
N PRO A 95 11.31 -4.00 14.07
CA PRO A 95 12.51 -4.82 14.18
C PRO A 95 12.52 -5.86 13.04
N PRO A 96 13.67 -6.14 12.42
CA PRO A 96 13.80 -7.13 11.34
C PRO A 96 13.13 -8.48 11.68
N GLN A 97 13.29 -8.92 12.93
CA GLN A 97 12.71 -10.18 13.41
C GLN A 97 11.17 -10.22 13.36
N ALA A 98 10.50 -9.09 13.55
CA ALA A 98 9.04 -9.01 13.43
C ALA A 98 8.60 -9.19 11.97
N LEU A 99 9.31 -8.56 11.02
CA LEU A 99 9.04 -8.74 9.59
C LEU A 99 9.33 -10.16 9.12
N PHE A 100 10.44 -10.78 9.57
CA PHE A 100 10.69 -12.20 9.28
C PHE A 100 9.59 -13.11 9.83
N SER A 101 9.11 -12.82 11.04
CA SER A 101 8.02 -13.59 11.66
C SER A 101 6.73 -13.46 10.86
N LEU A 102 6.39 -12.25 10.40
CA LEU A 102 5.23 -11.99 9.56
C LEU A 102 5.38 -12.67 8.18
N ALA A 103 6.52 -12.51 7.52
CA ALA A 103 6.82 -13.14 6.24
C ALA A 103 6.66 -14.66 6.32
N ARG A 104 7.20 -15.30 7.36
CA ARG A 104 7.07 -16.75 7.58
C ARG A 104 5.63 -17.19 7.84
N GLN A 105 4.85 -16.39 8.59
CA GLN A 105 3.43 -16.67 8.81
C GLN A 105 2.64 -16.57 7.50
N ALA A 106 2.82 -15.49 6.75
CA ALA A 106 2.20 -15.31 5.43
C ALA A 106 2.57 -16.45 4.48
N TRP A 107 3.86 -16.83 4.43
CA TRP A 107 4.33 -17.96 3.65
C TRP A 107 3.63 -19.27 4.03
N THR A 108 3.51 -19.56 5.33
CA THR A 108 2.86 -20.79 5.82
C THR A 108 1.40 -20.87 5.37
N LEU A 109 0.69 -19.74 5.38
CA LEU A 109 -0.71 -19.68 4.98
C LEU A 109 -0.90 -19.82 3.46
N VAL A 110 -0.02 -19.20 2.67
CA VAL A 110 -0.15 -19.14 1.21
C VAL A 110 0.44 -20.37 0.52
N ARG A 111 1.42 -21.05 1.14
CA ARG A 111 2.16 -22.17 0.54
C ARG A 111 1.26 -23.29 -0.01
N PRO A 112 0.23 -23.80 0.69
CA PRO A 112 -0.59 -24.89 0.14
C PRO A 112 -1.25 -24.50 -1.19
N ALA A 113 -1.73 -23.25 -1.29
CA ALA A 113 -2.40 -22.76 -2.49
C ALA A 113 -1.42 -22.44 -3.63
N GLN A 114 -0.12 -22.27 -3.33
CA GLN A 114 0.94 -22.09 -4.32
C GLN A 114 1.47 -23.40 -4.89
N LEU A 115 1.25 -24.53 -4.22
CA LEU A 115 1.74 -25.85 -4.66
C LEU A 115 0.79 -26.55 -5.64
N THR A 116 -0.26 -25.88 -6.10
CA THR A 116 -1.15 -26.38 -7.16
C THR A 116 -0.53 -26.18 -8.55
N ASP A 117 -0.95 -26.95 -9.55
CA ASP A 117 -0.47 -26.80 -10.94
C ASP A 117 -0.72 -25.41 -11.53
N ARG A 118 -1.75 -24.70 -11.05
CA ARG A 118 -2.14 -23.37 -11.49
C ARG A 118 -2.59 -22.52 -10.30
N PRO A 119 -1.65 -21.89 -9.57
CA PRO A 119 -2.02 -21.02 -8.47
C PRO A 119 -2.80 -19.82 -9.00
N GLY A 120 -3.87 -19.42 -8.29
CA GLY A 120 -4.61 -18.20 -8.64
C GLY A 120 -3.76 -16.94 -8.46
N TRP A 121 -4.16 -15.86 -9.11
CA TRP A 121 -3.42 -14.60 -9.12
C TRP A 121 -3.29 -13.99 -7.72
N LEU A 122 -4.37 -13.98 -6.93
CA LEU A 122 -4.34 -13.44 -5.58
C LEU A 122 -3.39 -14.23 -4.66
N GLN A 123 -3.34 -15.56 -4.79
CA GLN A 123 -2.39 -16.40 -4.07
C GLN A 123 -0.96 -16.05 -4.47
N SER A 124 -0.71 -15.81 -5.76
CA SER A 124 0.61 -15.45 -6.30
C SER A 124 1.04 -14.05 -5.86
N ALA A 125 0.10 -13.11 -5.75
CA ALA A 125 0.33 -11.79 -5.16
C ALA A 125 0.72 -11.88 -3.68
N ALA A 126 -0.02 -12.66 -2.89
CA ALA A 126 0.25 -12.88 -1.47
C ALA A 126 1.61 -13.57 -1.26
N TRP A 127 1.95 -14.52 -2.12
CA TRP A 127 3.25 -15.19 -2.11
C TRP A 127 4.41 -14.22 -2.33
N ASN A 128 4.37 -13.43 -3.42
CA ASN A 128 5.41 -12.45 -3.70
C ASN A 128 5.51 -11.38 -2.60
N THR A 129 4.37 -10.99 -2.01
CA THR A 129 4.35 -10.08 -0.85
C THR A 129 5.07 -10.68 0.35
N SER A 130 4.89 -11.98 0.64
CA SER A 130 5.59 -12.64 1.74
C SER A 130 7.12 -12.66 1.54
N ILE A 131 7.58 -12.83 0.30
CA ILE A 131 9.01 -12.75 -0.04
C ILE A 131 9.52 -11.31 0.12
N ALA A 132 8.76 -10.32 -0.36
CA ALA A 132 9.09 -8.90 -0.22
C ALA A 132 9.26 -8.52 1.27
N LEU A 133 8.37 -8.98 2.15
CA LEU A 133 8.50 -8.75 3.60
C LEU A 133 9.80 -9.34 4.17
N ALA A 134 10.20 -10.53 3.73
CA ALA A 134 11.48 -11.12 4.13
C ALA A 134 12.68 -10.30 3.62
N ARG A 135 12.60 -9.71 2.42
CA ARG A 135 13.65 -8.82 1.89
C ARG A 135 13.75 -7.51 2.64
N ILE A 136 12.62 -6.90 3.01
CA ILE A 136 12.62 -5.71 3.87
C ILE A 136 13.32 -6.04 5.20
N ALA A 137 13.03 -7.20 5.80
CA ALA A 137 13.70 -7.62 7.03
C ALA A 137 15.23 -7.71 6.86
N VAL A 138 15.72 -8.32 5.78
CA VAL A 138 17.17 -8.39 5.46
C VAL A 138 17.78 -6.98 5.31
N LEU A 139 17.12 -6.09 4.56
CA LEU A 139 17.60 -4.72 4.34
C LEU A 139 17.66 -3.91 5.64
N LEU A 140 16.73 -4.13 6.57
CA LEU A 140 16.75 -3.48 7.89
C LEU A 140 17.82 -4.06 8.82
N GLU A 141 18.13 -5.36 8.72
CA GLU A 141 19.17 -6.00 9.53
C GLU A 141 20.58 -5.61 9.07
N GLN A 142 20.77 -5.44 7.76
CA GLN A 142 22.06 -5.13 7.14
C GLN A 142 21.95 -3.88 6.25
N PRO A 143 22.02 -2.67 6.83
CA PRO A 143 21.85 -1.42 6.07
C PRO A 143 23.02 -1.12 5.10
N SER A 144 24.09 -1.91 5.14
CA SER A 144 25.26 -1.80 4.27
C SER A 144 25.83 -3.18 3.95
N GLY A 145 26.23 -3.42 2.71
CA GLY A 145 26.86 -4.68 2.30
C GLY A 145 26.82 -4.86 0.79
N ALA A 146 27.65 -5.77 0.28
CA ALA A 146 27.67 -6.12 -1.14
C ALA A 146 26.31 -6.64 -1.64
N ASP A 147 25.56 -7.29 -0.75
CA ASP A 147 24.25 -7.88 -1.07
C ASP A 147 23.09 -6.88 -0.94
N LEU A 148 23.32 -5.64 -0.48
CA LEU A 148 22.25 -4.65 -0.26
C LEU A 148 21.53 -4.32 -1.57
N ALA A 149 22.29 -4.04 -2.64
CA ALA A 149 21.74 -3.71 -3.95
C ALA A 149 20.93 -4.88 -4.53
N ALA A 150 21.45 -6.11 -4.43
CA ALA A 150 20.77 -7.30 -4.92
C ALA A 150 19.47 -7.58 -4.14
N ASN A 151 19.46 -7.39 -2.82
CA ASN A 151 18.25 -7.54 -2.02
C ASN A 151 17.22 -6.43 -2.30
N ALA A 152 17.66 -5.20 -2.55
CA ALA A 152 16.78 -4.09 -2.93
C ALA A 152 16.18 -4.32 -4.32
N GLU A 153 16.97 -4.81 -5.27
CA GLU A 153 16.50 -5.18 -6.61
C GLU A 153 15.49 -6.33 -6.56
N ASP A 154 15.78 -7.42 -5.84
CA ASP A 154 14.82 -8.51 -5.65
C ASP A 154 13.55 -8.01 -4.94
N LEU A 155 13.66 -7.15 -3.92
CA LEU A 155 12.48 -6.53 -3.27
C LEU A 155 11.60 -5.80 -4.29
N VAL A 156 12.18 -4.93 -5.11
CA VAL A 156 11.44 -4.19 -6.14
C VAL A 156 10.81 -5.15 -7.15
N GLY A 157 11.54 -6.18 -7.58
CA GLY A 157 11.03 -7.23 -8.46
C GLY A 157 9.82 -7.96 -7.87
N ARG A 158 9.89 -8.35 -6.59
CA ARG A 158 8.80 -9.04 -5.89
C ARG A 158 7.57 -8.16 -5.71
N LEU A 159 7.76 -6.89 -5.38
CA LEU A 159 6.65 -5.93 -5.28
C LEU A 159 5.99 -5.69 -6.64
N GLY A 160 6.79 -5.59 -7.71
CA GLY A 160 6.28 -5.49 -9.08
C GLY A 160 5.47 -6.73 -9.50
N MET A 161 5.97 -7.92 -9.20
CA MET A 161 5.22 -9.17 -9.43
C MET A 161 3.93 -9.19 -8.60
N ALA A 162 3.98 -8.86 -7.31
CA ALA A 162 2.81 -8.85 -6.44
C ALA A 162 1.72 -7.89 -6.95
N LEU A 163 2.11 -6.68 -7.37
CA LEU A 163 1.21 -5.69 -7.94
C LEU A 163 0.56 -6.20 -9.23
N ASN A 164 1.35 -6.75 -10.16
CA ASN A 164 0.85 -7.30 -11.42
C ASN A 164 -0.17 -8.43 -11.19
N GLU A 165 0.11 -9.35 -10.26
CA GLU A 165 -0.81 -10.43 -9.92
C GLU A 165 -2.08 -9.93 -9.21
N ALA A 166 -1.97 -8.91 -8.35
CA ALA A 166 -3.14 -8.27 -7.75
C ALA A 166 -4.02 -7.56 -8.78
N GLN A 167 -3.42 -6.90 -9.77
CA GLN A 167 -4.14 -6.27 -10.88
C GLN A 167 -4.89 -7.27 -11.74
N LYS A 168 -4.29 -8.43 -12.04
CA LYS A 168 -4.98 -9.53 -12.74
C LYS A 168 -6.16 -10.08 -11.92
N ALA A 169 -5.95 -10.30 -10.62
CA ALA A 169 -7.03 -10.74 -9.74
C ALA A 169 -8.19 -9.72 -9.71
N TRP A 170 -7.87 -8.43 -9.66
CA TRP A 170 -8.88 -7.37 -9.67
C TRP A 170 -9.61 -7.29 -11.02
N ALA A 171 -8.87 -7.42 -12.13
CA ALA A 171 -9.42 -7.45 -13.48
C ALA A 171 -10.38 -8.63 -13.74
N GLU A 172 -10.31 -9.70 -12.95
CA GLU A 172 -11.27 -10.83 -13.01
C GLU A 172 -12.55 -10.56 -12.22
N LEU A 173 -12.54 -9.60 -11.28
CA LEU A 173 -13.66 -9.32 -10.37
C LEU A 173 -14.57 -8.20 -10.88
N GLU A 174 -14.01 -7.19 -11.53
CA GLU A 174 -14.74 -6.00 -11.97
C GLU A 174 -14.96 -6.01 -13.48
N ASP A 175 -16.04 -5.36 -13.90
CA ASP A 175 -16.27 -5.15 -15.32
C ASP A 175 -15.41 -4.01 -15.90
N ARG A 176 -15.42 -3.92 -17.22
CA ARG A 176 -14.63 -2.94 -17.97
C ARG A 176 -15.04 -1.49 -17.70
N GLU A 177 -16.32 -1.25 -17.46
CA GLU A 177 -16.87 0.09 -17.25
C GLU A 177 -16.56 0.60 -15.85
N GLU A 178 -16.69 -0.25 -14.83
CA GLU A 178 -16.33 0.04 -13.44
C GLU A 178 -14.83 0.38 -13.31
N LEU A 179 -13.95 -0.40 -13.94
CA LEU A 179 -12.51 -0.13 -13.94
C LEU A 179 -12.16 1.19 -14.66
N ALA A 180 -12.88 1.53 -15.73
CA ALA A 180 -12.71 2.80 -16.43
C ALA A 180 -13.11 3.99 -15.55
N LEU A 181 -14.28 3.90 -14.92
CA LEU A 181 -14.80 4.92 -13.99
C LEU A 181 -13.88 5.12 -12.80
N TRP A 182 -13.39 4.04 -12.18
CA TRP A 182 -12.43 4.12 -11.09
C TRP A 182 -11.14 4.82 -11.51
N SER A 183 -10.62 4.50 -12.69
CA SER A 183 -9.42 5.12 -13.24
C SER A 183 -9.63 6.62 -13.51
N ALA A 184 -10.80 7.00 -14.05
CA ALA A 184 -11.16 8.39 -14.27
C ALA A 184 -11.27 9.19 -12.95
N ALA A 185 -11.90 8.61 -11.93
CA ALA A 185 -12.05 9.24 -10.62
C ALA A 185 -10.68 9.52 -9.96
N ARG A 186 -9.75 8.55 -9.99
CA ARG A 186 -8.39 8.72 -9.47
C ARG A 186 -7.62 9.83 -10.18
N ILE A 187 -7.85 10.01 -11.47
CA ILE A 187 -7.21 11.10 -12.23
C ILE A 187 -7.82 12.44 -11.84
N GLN A 188 -9.14 12.52 -11.68
CA GLN A 188 -9.80 13.73 -11.21
C GLN A 188 -9.29 14.14 -9.83
N GLU A 189 -9.18 13.19 -8.90
CA GLU A 189 -8.59 13.42 -7.56
C GLU A 189 -7.17 14.00 -7.65
N ALA A 190 -6.30 13.44 -8.50
CA ALA A 190 -4.96 13.97 -8.68
C ALA A 190 -4.95 15.41 -9.24
N MET A 191 -5.86 15.74 -10.18
CA MET A 191 -6.01 17.10 -10.71
C MET A 191 -6.55 18.06 -9.66
N ASP A 192 -7.51 17.63 -8.84
CA ASP A 192 -8.08 18.43 -7.75
C ASP A 192 -7.02 18.73 -6.67
N GLU A 193 -6.04 17.85 -6.49
CA GLU A 193 -4.84 18.07 -5.66
C GLU A 193 -3.78 18.96 -6.32
N GLY A 194 -4.05 19.53 -7.49
CA GLY A 194 -3.13 20.38 -8.25
C GLY A 194 -1.96 19.62 -8.90
N LYS A 195 -2.04 18.29 -9.03
CA LYS A 195 -0.98 17.47 -9.63
C LYS A 195 -1.18 17.34 -11.14
N ALA A 196 -0.09 17.49 -11.90
CA ALA A 196 -0.09 17.18 -13.32
C ALA A 196 -0.33 15.67 -13.56
N VAL A 197 -1.10 15.32 -14.58
CA VAL A 197 -1.43 13.92 -14.90
C VAL A 197 -1.06 13.60 -16.33
N VAL A 198 -0.46 12.44 -16.57
CA VAL A 198 -0.08 12.02 -17.92
C VAL A 198 -1.34 11.63 -18.70
N GLY A 199 -1.69 12.43 -19.70
CA GLY A 199 -2.87 12.16 -20.54
C GLY A 199 -2.64 11.07 -21.58
N ALA A 200 -1.48 11.10 -22.21
CA ALA A 200 -1.00 10.13 -23.17
C ALA A 200 0.54 10.12 -23.12
N ALA A 201 1.14 9.05 -23.63
CA ALA A 201 2.58 8.92 -23.80
C ALA A 201 2.89 8.27 -25.15
N ASP A 202 3.85 8.85 -25.86
CA ASP A 202 4.45 8.27 -27.06
C ASP A 202 5.74 7.55 -26.65
N LEU A 203 5.81 6.26 -26.94
CA LEU A 203 6.89 5.37 -26.58
C LEU A 203 7.59 4.88 -27.85
N THR A 204 8.92 4.71 -27.78
CA THR A 204 9.69 4.00 -28.81
C THR A 204 10.17 2.68 -28.23
N LEU A 205 9.69 1.58 -28.80
CA LEU A 205 10.09 0.22 -28.43
C LEU A 205 11.10 -0.32 -29.44
N ILE A 206 11.97 -1.23 -29.01
CA ILE A 206 12.99 -1.87 -29.86
C ILE A 206 12.59 -3.33 -30.04
N GLU A 207 12.41 -3.77 -31.28
CA GLU A 207 12.04 -5.15 -31.60
C GLU A 207 13.20 -6.12 -31.23
N PRO A 208 12.93 -7.16 -30.42
CA PRO A 208 13.93 -8.18 -30.12
C PRO A 208 14.40 -8.89 -31.39
N GLY A 209 15.72 -9.04 -31.54
CA GLY A 209 16.34 -9.74 -32.68
C GLY A 209 16.71 -8.84 -33.85
N THR A 210 15.82 -7.94 -34.29
CA THR A 210 16.15 -6.99 -35.38
C THR A 210 16.80 -5.71 -34.84
N GLY A 211 16.47 -5.31 -33.60
CA GLY A 211 16.89 -4.04 -33.03
C GLY A 211 16.20 -2.82 -33.64
N SER A 212 15.19 -3.03 -34.49
CA SER A 212 14.48 -1.94 -35.17
C SER A 212 13.55 -1.21 -34.19
N PRO A 213 13.57 0.12 -34.15
CA PRO A 213 12.65 0.88 -33.32
C PRO A 213 11.26 0.94 -33.97
N PHE A 214 10.20 0.95 -33.16
CA PHE A 214 8.83 1.25 -33.59
C PHE A 214 8.10 2.09 -32.54
N ALA A 215 7.17 2.92 -33.00
CA ALA A 215 6.41 3.83 -32.14
C ALA A 215 5.15 3.15 -31.59
N VAL A 216 4.87 3.38 -30.31
CA VAL A 216 3.63 2.98 -29.63
C VAL A 216 3.08 4.19 -28.88
N GLN A 217 1.83 4.52 -29.13
CA GLN A 217 1.13 5.54 -28.37
C GLN A 217 0.15 4.88 -27.40
N ILE A 218 0.27 5.23 -26.12
CA ILE A 218 -0.66 4.85 -25.07
C ILE A 218 -1.36 6.09 -24.54
N GLY A 219 -2.63 5.98 -24.20
CA GLY A 219 -3.37 7.10 -23.65
C GLY A 219 -4.77 6.73 -23.22
N ARG A 220 -5.60 7.74 -22.98
CA ARG A 220 -6.98 7.58 -22.53
C ARG A 220 -7.95 7.77 -23.68
N SER A 221 -8.86 6.82 -23.86
CA SER A 221 -9.78 6.81 -24.99
C SER A 221 -10.87 7.85 -24.79
N ALA A 222 -11.09 8.68 -25.82
CA ALA A 222 -12.25 9.57 -25.89
C ALA A 222 -13.50 8.85 -26.42
N SER A 223 -13.34 7.68 -27.04
CA SER A 223 -14.40 6.96 -27.76
C SER A 223 -14.81 5.63 -27.11
N GLY A 224 -14.28 5.32 -25.92
CA GLY A 224 -14.68 4.18 -25.09
C GLY A 224 -15.28 4.63 -23.76
N PRO A 225 -15.49 3.72 -22.79
CA PRO A 225 -15.82 4.10 -21.43
C PRO A 225 -14.82 5.16 -20.94
N ALA A 226 -15.32 6.27 -20.39
CA ALA A 226 -14.48 7.37 -19.95
C ALA A 226 -13.39 6.87 -18.99
N GLY A 227 -12.13 7.16 -19.30
CA GLY A 227 -10.98 6.68 -18.52
C GLY A 227 -10.34 5.38 -19.02
N TRP A 228 -10.95 4.65 -19.97
CA TRP A 228 -10.36 3.44 -20.51
C TRP A 228 -9.08 3.71 -21.34
N THR A 229 -8.09 2.83 -21.23
CA THR A 229 -6.82 2.95 -21.95
C THR A 229 -6.93 2.53 -23.41
N TYR A 230 -6.32 3.28 -24.32
CA TYR A 230 -6.07 2.83 -25.70
C TYR A 230 -4.58 2.58 -25.94
N LEU A 231 -4.29 1.74 -26.93
CA LEU A 231 -2.97 1.52 -27.50
C LEU A 231 -3.05 1.66 -29.02
N ARG A 232 -2.12 2.43 -29.59
CA ARG A 232 -1.97 2.62 -31.04
C ARG A 232 -0.53 2.31 -31.43
N THR A 233 -0.36 1.63 -32.55
CA THR A 233 0.94 1.19 -33.06
C THR A 233 0.83 0.95 -34.56
N GLU A 234 1.92 1.16 -35.28
CA GLU A 234 2.05 0.76 -36.68
C GLU A 234 2.66 -0.65 -36.82
N HIS A 235 3.08 -1.25 -35.70
CA HIS A 235 3.72 -2.57 -35.71
C HIS A 235 2.71 -3.68 -36.06
N PRO A 236 2.91 -4.44 -37.15
CA PRO A 236 1.88 -5.33 -37.70
C PRO A 236 1.55 -6.53 -36.81
N GLN A 237 2.45 -6.90 -35.89
CA GLN A 237 2.27 -8.05 -35.01
C GLN A 237 1.76 -7.67 -33.61
N LEU A 238 1.71 -6.39 -33.25
CA LEU A 238 1.33 -5.99 -31.91
C LEU A 238 -0.20 -5.91 -31.82
N ASP A 239 -0.80 -6.78 -31.01
CA ASP A 239 -2.24 -6.75 -30.73
C ASP A 239 -2.58 -5.48 -29.94
N THR A 240 -3.49 -4.67 -30.47
CA THR A 240 -3.94 -3.43 -29.82
C THR A 240 -5.11 -3.65 -28.86
N ARG A 241 -5.56 -4.90 -28.67
CA ARG A 241 -6.59 -5.24 -27.68
C ARG A 241 -6.00 -5.15 -26.27
N ILE A 242 -6.51 -4.19 -25.51
CA ILE A 242 -6.18 -3.99 -24.11
C ILE A 242 -7.15 -4.79 -23.24
N THR A 243 -6.64 -5.74 -22.45
CA THR A 243 -7.42 -6.44 -21.42
C THR A 243 -7.64 -5.53 -20.20
N ALA A 244 -8.50 -5.95 -19.26
CA ALA A 244 -8.67 -5.23 -17.99
C ALA A 244 -7.39 -5.19 -17.15
N ALA A 245 -6.60 -6.26 -17.15
CA ALA A 245 -5.30 -6.28 -16.49
C ALA A 245 -4.31 -5.32 -17.16
N ASP A 246 -4.26 -5.29 -18.50
CA ASP A 246 -3.40 -4.37 -19.25
C ASP A 246 -3.78 -2.91 -18.99
N HIS A 247 -5.08 -2.60 -18.93
CA HIS A 247 -5.58 -1.27 -18.59
C HIS A 247 -5.07 -0.82 -17.22
N LEU A 248 -5.21 -1.65 -16.17
CA LEU A 248 -4.74 -1.33 -14.83
C LEU A 248 -3.21 -1.17 -14.76
N ALA A 249 -2.47 -2.04 -15.45
CA ALA A 249 -1.01 -1.97 -15.53
C ALA A 249 -0.55 -0.67 -16.21
N ILE A 250 -1.15 -0.30 -17.36
CA ILE A 250 -0.84 0.94 -18.07
C ILE A 250 -1.19 2.17 -17.22
N GLN A 251 -2.36 2.20 -16.59
CA GLN A 251 -2.75 3.31 -15.71
C GLN A 251 -1.76 3.50 -14.55
N THR A 252 -1.28 2.40 -13.97
CA THR A 252 -0.27 2.44 -12.91
C THR A 252 1.08 2.97 -13.41
N ALA A 253 1.49 2.58 -14.63
CA ALA A 253 2.70 3.10 -15.26
C ALA A 253 2.57 4.61 -15.56
N LEU A 254 1.46 5.06 -16.14
CA LEU A 254 1.19 6.47 -16.41
C LEU A 254 1.14 7.31 -15.13
N HIS A 255 0.53 6.78 -14.07
CA HIS A 255 0.52 7.44 -12.75
C HIS A 255 1.93 7.54 -12.16
N THR A 256 2.75 6.49 -12.29
CA THR A 256 4.14 6.49 -11.84
C THR A 256 4.96 7.54 -12.59
N LEU A 257 4.83 7.62 -13.91
CA LEU A 257 5.45 8.67 -14.72
C LEU A 257 4.98 10.06 -14.29
N GLY A 258 3.67 10.24 -14.09
CA GLY A 258 3.11 11.50 -13.61
C GLY A 258 3.73 11.92 -12.28
N ARG A 259 3.85 11.01 -11.31
CA ARG A 259 4.48 11.30 -10.01
C ARG A 259 5.94 11.75 -10.16
N VAL A 260 6.72 11.06 -10.99
CA VAL A 260 8.12 11.45 -11.27
C VAL A 260 8.17 12.84 -11.90
N LEU A 261 7.35 13.10 -12.93
CA LEU A 261 7.31 14.40 -13.59
C LEU A 261 6.89 15.53 -12.63
N ASN A 262 5.89 15.32 -11.78
CA ASN A 262 5.50 16.30 -10.77
C ASN A 262 6.63 16.64 -9.80
N SER A 263 7.46 15.66 -9.41
CA SER A 263 8.62 15.93 -8.54
C SER A 263 9.73 16.75 -9.21
N LEU A 264 9.70 16.85 -10.55
CA LEU A 264 10.64 17.63 -11.34
C LEU A 264 10.06 18.98 -11.78
N LEU A 265 8.74 19.16 -11.66
CA LEU A 265 8.14 20.48 -11.87
C LEU A 265 8.61 21.40 -10.73
N PRO A 266 8.94 22.67 -11.02
CA PRO A 266 9.19 23.63 -9.96
C PRO A 266 7.96 23.63 -9.02
N PRO A 267 8.17 23.71 -7.69
CA PRO A 267 7.05 23.90 -6.78
C PRO A 267 6.31 25.12 -7.29
N ASP A 268 5.01 24.93 -7.55
CA ASP A 268 4.12 25.93 -8.14
C ASP A 268 4.55 27.30 -7.59
N GLU A 269 5.15 28.13 -8.44
CA GLU A 269 5.44 29.52 -8.08
C GLU A 269 4.04 30.06 -7.84
N ALA A 270 3.62 30.04 -6.57
CA ALA A 270 2.26 30.30 -6.16
C ALA A 270 1.79 31.47 -7.01
N LEU A 271 0.82 31.20 -7.91
CA LEU A 271 0.24 32.21 -8.78
C LEU A 271 0.08 33.43 -7.87
N PRO A 272 0.81 34.54 -8.14
CA PRO A 272 1.02 35.59 -7.16
C PRO A 272 -0.34 35.91 -6.57
N ASP A 273 -0.49 35.70 -5.26
CA ASP A 273 -1.75 35.78 -4.52
C ASP A 273 -2.62 36.82 -5.20
N ASP A 274 -3.69 36.36 -5.86
CA ASP A 274 -4.56 37.16 -6.71
C ASP A 274 -4.71 38.53 -6.03
N PRO A 275 -4.07 39.61 -6.57
CA PRO A 275 -3.74 40.79 -5.81
C PRO A 275 -5.04 41.30 -5.23
N ALA A 276 -5.17 41.12 -3.91
CA ALA A 276 -6.38 41.18 -3.13
C ALA A 276 -7.48 41.90 -3.92
N VAL A 277 -8.53 41.17 -4.31
CA VAL A 277 -9.84 41.76 -4.64
C VAL A 277 -10.08 42.79 -3.55
N SER A 278 -9.76 44.03 -3.86
CA SER A 278 -9.76 45.10 -2.90
C SER A 278 -11.22 45.30 -2.64
N GLU A 279 -11.70 44.80 -1.50
CA GLU A 279 -13.07 45.03 -1.07
C GLU A 279 -13.33 46.52 -1.25
N PRO A 280 -14.33 46.92 -2.06
CA PRO A 280 -14.60 48.32 -2.30
C PRO A 280 -14.82 48.97 -0.93
N SER A 281 -13.94 49.91 -0.60
CA SER A 281 -14.02 50.67 0.64
C SER A 281 -15.46 51.16 0.82
N PRO A 282 -16.09 50.98 2.00
CA PRO A 282 -17.44 51.44 2.21
C PRO A 282 -17.46 52.96 2.04
N THR A 283 -18.11 53.41 0.97
CA THR A 283 -18.34 54.82 0.66
C THR A 283 -19.02 55.47 1.86
N GLY A 284 -18.28 56.32 2.58
CA GLY A 284 -18.78 57.04 3.74
C GLY A 284 -19.96 57.94 3.35
N ALA A 285 -21.15 57.60 3.86
CA ALA A 285 -22.30 58.49 3.83
C ALA A 285 -22.01 59.69 4.74
N THR A 286 -21.77 60.85 4.12
CA THR A 286 -21.67 62.13 4.83
C THR A 286 -23.08 62.59 5.19
N VAL A 287 -23.43 62.57 6.47
CA VAL A 287 -24.65 63.20 7.00
C VAL A 287 -24.34 64.66 7.29
N GLN A 288 -24.87 65.58 6.48
CA GLN A 288 -24.92 67.02 6.80
C GLN A 288 -26.06 67.30 7.79
N ARG A 289 -25.76 68.13 8.79
CA ARG A 289 -26.74 68.89 9.59
C ARG A 289 -26.50 70.37 9.36
#